data_AF-A0A1F4UD06-F1
#
_entry.id   AF-A0A1F4UD06-F1
#
_cell.length_a   1.000
_cell.length_b   1.000
_cell.length_c   1.000
_cell.angle_alpha   90.00
_cell.angle_beta   90.00
_cell.angle_gamma   90.00
#
_symmetry.space_group_name_H-M   'P 1'
#
loop_
_entity.id
_entity.type
_entity.pdbx_description
1 polymer ?
#
loop_
_entity_poly.entity_id
_entity_poly.type
_entity_poly.pdbx_seq_one_letter_code
_entity_poly.pdbx_strand_id
1 'polypeptide(L)'
;MEQAFRSFTIIGLAGITILSAFFIIMIIDQPPPIKALFEIFSALGTVGLSLGSSLNNDCSFAFDLSFVGKLMIILVMIIGRVGTLTIGSALLRPHLIEYKYPTEEVVIG
;
A
#
# COMPACT_ATOMS: atom_id res chain seq x y z
N MET A 1 2.95 -20.06 12.73
CA MET A 1 3.93 -18.99 12.96
C MET A 1 4.33 -18.30 11.67
N GLU A 2 4.78 -19.02 10.64
CA GLU A 2 5.25 -18.41 9.38
C GLU A 2 4.18 -17.60 8.63
N GLN A 3 2.93 -18.09 8.60
CA GLN A 3 1.80 -17.34 8.00
C GLN A 3 1.52 -16.02 8.73
N ALA A 4 1.62 -16.00 10.07
CA ALA A 4 1.38 -14.79 10.86
C ALA A 4 2.46 -13.72 10.61
N PHE A 5 3.73 -14.13 10.52
CA PHE A 5 4.82 -13.21 10.23
C PHE A 5 4.70 -12.63 8.81
N ARG A 6 4.37 -13.45 7.81
CA ARG A 6 4.14 -12.99 6.44
C ARG A 6 2.99 -11.99 6.35
N SER A 7 1.84 -12.30 6.97
CA SER A 7 0.69 -11.38 7.03
C SER A 7 1.05 -10.06 7.70
N PHE A 8 1.83 -10.10 8.78
CA PHE A 8 2.32 -8.89 9.44
C PHE A 8 3.23 -8.06 8.52
N THR A 9 4.17 -8.69 7.81
CA THR A 9 5.05 -7.99 6.85
C THR A 9 4.25 -7.31 5.74
N ILE A 10 3.22 -7.98 5.22
CA ILE A 10 2.36 -7.43 4.15
C ILE A 10 1.58 -6.22 4.65
N ILE A 11 0.94 -6.33 5.81
CA ILE A 11 0.17 -5.23 6.42
C ILE A 11 1.10 -4.06 6.72
N GLY A 12 2.30 -4.32 7.25
CA GLY A 12 3.31 -3.30 7.50
C GLY A 12 3.75 -2.58 6.22
N LEU A 13 4.04 -3.33 5.15
CA LEU A 13 4.40 -2.75 3.85
C LEU A 13 3.26 -1.90 3.27
N ALA A 14 2.02 -2.41 3.30
CA ALA A 14 0.84 -1.68 2.86
C ALA A 14 0.67 -0.36 3.65
N GLY A 15 0.78 -0.41 4.98
CA GLY A 15 0.69 0.78 5.83
C GLY A 15 1.76 1.83 5.50
N ILE A 16 3.01 1.41 5.33
CA ILE A 16 4.13 2.30 4.96
C ILE A 16 3.88 2.94 3.60
N THR A 17 3.41 2.16 2.61
CA THR A 17 3.12 2.69 1.27
C THR A 17 1.98 3.72 1.28
N ILE A 18 0.91 3.48 2.05
CA ILE A 18 -0.19 4.45 2.18
C ILE A 18 0.29 5.74 2.85
N LEU A 19 1.00 5.63 3.98
CA LEU A 19 1.48 6.79 4.71
C LEU A 19 2.44 7.63 3.87
N SER A 20 3.42 6.99 3.22
CA SER A 20 4.37 7.69 2.35
C SER A 20 3.69 8.40 1.18
N ALA A 21 2.77 7.73 0.46
CA ALA A 21 2.01 8.35 -0.62
C ALA A 21 1.15 9.51 -0.13
N PHE A 22 0.50 9.37 1.03
CA PHE A 22 -0.33 10.40 1.64
C PHE A 22 0.47 11.65 1.97
N PHE A 23 1.63 11.50 2.63
CA PHE A 23 2.50 12.64 2.94
C PHE A 23 2.99 13.35 1.67
N ILE A 24 3.41 12.61 0.66
CA ILE A 24 3.91 13.19 -0.61
C ILE A 24 2.81 14.01 -1.28
N ILE A 25 1.60 13.44 -1.41
CA ILE A 25 0.45 14.12 -2.03
C ILE A 25 0.04 15.35 -1.22
N MET A 26 0.04 15.25 0.12
CA MET A 26 -0.33 16.36 1.00
C MET A 26 0.66 17.53 0.92
N ILE A 27 1.95 17.25 0.73
CA ILE A 27 2.99 18.28 0.58
C ILE A 27 2.87 19.02 -0.76
N ILE A 28 2.54 18.31 -1.83
CA ILE A 28 2.56 18.86 -3.19
C ILE A 28 1.27 19.60 -3.52
N ASP A 29 0.12 18.95 -3.34
CA ASP A 29 -1.18 19.42 -3.85
C ASP A 29 -2.12 19.94 -2.76
N GLN A 30 -1.79 19.69 -1.48
CA GLN A 30 -2.62 20.06 -0.31
C GLN A 30 -4.14 19.76 -0.46
N PRO A 31 -4.53 18.57 -0.94
CA PRO A 31 -5.93 18.21 -1.12
C PRO A 31 -6.69 18.06 0.22
N PRO A 32 -8.03 18.00 0.18
CA PRO A 32 -8.82 17.56 1.34
C PRO A 32 -8.36 16.17 1.80
N PRO A 33 -7.95 16.00 3.07
CA PRO A 33 -7.23 14.81 3.53
C PRO A 33 -8.08 13.53 3.39
N ILE A 34 -9.39 13.63 3.59
CA ILE A 34 -10.30 12.49 3.46
C ILE A 34 -10.39 11.97 2.01
N LYS A 35 -10.34 12.89 1.03
CA LYS A 35 -10.39 12.54 -0.39
C LYS A 35 -9.09 11.90 -0.84
N ALA A 36 -7.96 12.46 -0.42
CA ALA A 36 -6.65 11.90 -0.71
C ALA A 36 -6.47 10.51 -0.11
N LEU A 37 -6.85 10.31 1.16
CA LEU A 37 -6.79 8.99 1.80
C LEU A 37 -7.65 7.98 1.04
N PHE A 38 -8.90 8.31 0.74
CA PHE A 38 -9.78 7.40 0.00
C PHE A 38 -9.18 7.00 -1.35
N GLU A 39 -8.60 7.95 -2.09
CA GLU A 39 -7.98 7.67 -3.38
C GLU A 39 -6.76 6.75 -3.24
N ILE A 40 -5.90 6.97 -2.24
CA ILE A 40 -4.71 6.14 -1.99
C ILE A 40 -5.10 4.72 -1.58
N PHE A 41 -6.10 4.57 -0.69
CA PHE A 41 -6.63 3.26 -0.30
C PHE A 41 -7.26 2.54 -1.49
N SER A 42 -8.03 3.23 -2.31
CA SER A 42 -8.63 2.69 -3.54
C SER A 42 -7.57 2.26 -4.56
N ALA A 43 -6.52 3.07 -4.74
CA ALA A 43 -5.40 2.78 -5.63
C ALA A 43 -4.60 1.56 -5.16
N LEU A 44 -4.27 1.47 -3.86
CA LEU A 44 -3.54 0.33 -3.31
C LEU A 44 -4.35 -0.96 -3.45
N GLY A 45 -5.66 -0.91 -3.17
CA GLY A 45 -6.55 -2.06 -3.35
C GLY A 45 -6.93 -2.34 -4.81
N THR A 46 -6.52 -1.49 -5.76
CA THR A 46 -6.96 -1.53 -7.16
C THR A 46 -8.49 -1.59 -7.31
N VAL A 47 -9.22 -0.93 -6.40
CA VAL A 47 -10.69 -0.95 -6.33
C VAL A 47 -11.30 -0.12 -7.47
N GLY A 48 -10.62 0.97 -7.86
CA GLY A 48 -11.05 1.82 -8.97
C GLY A 48 -12.17 2.80 -8.64
N LEU A 49 -12.50 2.98 -7.36
CA LEU A 49 -13.46 3.98 -6.89
C LEU A 49 -12.76 5.30 -6.54
N SER A 50 -13.48 6.41 -6.67
CA SER A 50 -13.02 7.75 -6.31
C SER A 50 -14.16 8.58 -5.73
N LEU A 51 -13.86 9.56 -4.88
CA LEU A 51 -14.85 10.49 -4.31
C LEU A 51 -15.24 11.65 -5.24
N GLY A 52 -14.84 11.58 -6.52
CA GLY A 52 -15.14 12.59 -7.52
C GLY A 52 -14.30 13.86 -7.40
N SER A 53 -13.97 14.45 -8.55
CA SER A 53 -13.26 15.73 -8.66
C SER A 53 -14.13 16.88 -8.17
N SER A 54 -13.49 17.90 -7.60
CA SER A 54 -14.14 19.15 -7.24
C SER A 54 -14.23 20.13 -8.42
N LEU A 55 -13.43 19.91 -9.47
CA LEU A 55 -13.30 20.79 -10.63
C LEU A 55 -14.19 20.35 -11.80
N ASN A 56 -14.33 19.03 -12.00
CA ASN A 56 -15.13 18.42 -13.06
C ASN A 56 -15.92 17.22 -12.50
N ASN A 57 -17.25 17.25 -12.62
CA ASN A 57 -18.11 16.24 -12.01
C ASN A 57 -18.01 14.84 -12.63
N ASP A 58 -17.44 14.72 -13.83
CA ASP A 58 -17.30 13.45 -14.56
C ASP A 58 -15.93 12.77 -14.36
N CYS A 59 -15.02 13.39 -13.59
CA CYS A 59 -13.63 12.96 -13.45
C CYS A 59 -13.32 12.45 -12.03
N SER A 60 -12.40 11.49 -11.90
CA SER A 60 -11.86 11.05 -10.60
C SER A 60 -11.12 12.20 -9.89
N PHE A 61 -11.04 12.14 -8.56
CA PHE A 61 -10.23 13.05 -7.75
C PHE A 61 -8.77 13.12 -8.23
N ALA A 62 -8.24 12.02 -8.78
CA ALA A 62 -6.93 11.96 -9.43
C ALA A 62 -6.72 13.04 -10.52
N PHE A 63 -7.79 13.53 -11.15
CA PHE A 63 -7.72 14.57 -12.17
C PHE A 63 -7.27 15.92 -11.59
N ASP A 64 -7.71 16.25 -10.37
CA ASP A 64 -7.42 17.53 -9.69
C ASP A 64 -5.99 17.60 -9.14
N LEU A 65 -5.31 16.46 -9.06
CA LEU A 65 -3.92 16.39 -8.61
C LEU A 65 -2.95 16.86 -9.70
N SER A 66 -1.80 17.39 -9.25
CA SER A 66 -0.66 17.75 -10.09
C SER A 66 -0.12 16.53 -10.84
N PHE A 67 0.69 16.79 -11.87
CA PHE A 67 1.40 15.77 -12.61
C PHE A 67 2.14 14.77 -11.68
N VAL A 68 2.76 15.28 -10.62
CA VAL A 68 3.48 14.44 -9.64
C VAL A 68 2.51 13.60 -8.80
N GLY A 69 1.37 14.16 -8.39
CA GLY A 69 0.33 13.43 -7.65
C GLY A 69 -0.28 12.30 -8.47
N LYS A 70 -0.56 12.54 -9.77
CA LYS A 70 -1.01 11.51 -10.71
C LYS A 70 0.01 10.37 -10.86
N LEU A 71 1.29 10.72 -11.00
CA LEU A 71 2.36 9.74 -11.11
C LEU A 71 2.46 8.88 -9.83
N MET A 72 2.27 9.48 -8.65
CA MET A 72 2.23 8.74 -7.39
C MET A 72 1.07 7.77 -7.31
N ILE A 73 -0.14 8.15 -7.73
CA ILE A 73 -1.29 7.22 -7.77
C ILE A 73 -1.02 6.02 -8.69
N ILE A 74 -0.40 6.25 -9.86
CA ILE A 74 -0.01 5.17 -10.78
C ILE A 74 0.99 4.21 -10.09
N LEU A 75 1.99 4.74 -9.40
CA LEU A 75 2.96 3.93 -8.65
C LEU A 75 2.28 3.10 -7.55
N VAL A 76 1.36 3.70 -6.80
CA VAL A 76 0.60 3.01 -5.75
C VAL A 76 -0.26 1.87 -6.33
N MET A 77 -0.90 2.06 -7.50
CA MET A 77 -1.65 0.99 -8.17
C MET A 77 -0.76 -0.19 -8.61
N ILE A 78 0.43 0.11 -9.13
CA ILE A 78 1.40 -0.94 -9.50
C ILE A 78 1.83 -1.70 -8.26
N ILE A 79 2.20 -1.00 -7.19
CA ILE A 79 2.62 -1.62 -5.92
C ILE A 79 1.50 -2.46 -5.32
N GLY A 80 0.27 -1.94 -5.31
CA GLY A 80 -0.92 -2.66 -4.85
C GLY A 80 -1.15 -3.98 -5.60
N ARG A 81 -1.07 -3.93 -6.93
CA ARG A 81 -1.23 -5.12 -7.79
C ARG A 81 -0.06 -6.10 -7.71
N VAL A 82 1.18 -5.62 -7.59
CA VAL A 82 2.35 -6.48 -7.36
C VAL A 82 2.30 -7.12 -5.98
N GLY A 83 1.78 -6.40 -4.98
CA GLY A 83 1.53 -6.91 -3.64
C GLY A 83 0.61 -8.13 -3.67
N THR A 84 -0.53 -8.05 -4.35
CA THR A 84 -1.46 -9.18 -4.48
C THR A 84 -0.86 -10.38 -5.22
N LEU A 85 -0.08 -10.15 -6.28
CA LEU A 85 0.64 -11.22 -7.00
C LEU A 85 1.70 -11.89 -6.10
N THR A 86 2.44 -11.10 -5.32
CA THR A 86 3.47 -11.59 -4.40
C THR A 86 2.83 -12.47 -3.32
N ILE A 87 1.69 -12.05 -2.77
CA ILE A 87 0.90 -12.82 -1.79
C ILE A 87 0.49 -14.17 -2.38
N GLY A 88 -0.07 -14.18 -3.60
CA GLY A 88 -0.44 -15.42 -4.29
C GLY A 88 0.74 -16.37 -4.46
N SER A 89 1.90 -15.85 -4.85
CA SER A 89 3.11 -16.66 -5.05
C SER A 89 3.74 -17.18 -3.75
N ALA A 90 3.71 -16.39 -2.67
CA ALA A 90 4.24 -16.77 -1.37
C ALA A 90 3.41 -17.90 -0.75
N LEU A 91 2.09 -17.90 -0.97
CA LEU A 91 1.19 -18.97 -0.52
C LEU A 91 1.49 -20.32 -1.20
N LEU A 92 1.97 -20.29 -2.45
CA LEU A 92 2.27 -21.49 -3.24
C LEU A 92 3.63 -22.13 -2.95
N ARG A 93 4.55 -21.45 -2.25
CA ARG A 93 5.88 -21.99 -1.95
C ARG A 93 5.95 -22.60 -0.54
N PRO A 94 5.92 -23.94 -0.39
CA PRO A 94 6.33 -24.59 0.84
C PRO A 94 7.83 -24.39 1.04
N HIS A 95 8.23 -23.82 2.18
CA HIS A 95 9.63 -23.72 2.55
C HIS A 95 10.02 -24.99 3.32
N LEU A 96 10.78 -25.88 2.69
CA LEU A 96 11.47 -26.95 3.41
C LEU A 96 12.73 -26.33 4.01
N ILE A 97 12.73 -26.13 5.33
CA ILE A 97 13.91 -25.68 6.07
C ILE A 97 14.32 -26.83 7.00
N GLU A 98 15.45 -27.48 6.67
CA GLU A 98 15.97 -28.67 7.36
C GLU A 98 17.12 -28.33 8.32
N TYR A 99 17.13 -27.12 8.91
CA TYR A 99 18.15 -26.72 9.88
C TYR A 99 17.56 -25.90 11.04
N LYS A 100 17.83 -26.36 12.27
CA LYS A 100 17.38 -25.73 13.52
C LYS A 100 18.57 -25.02 14.16
N TYR A 101 18.49 -23.69 14.30
CA TYR A 101 19.47 -22.91 15.04
C TYR A 101 19.28 -23.10 16.56
N PRO A 102 20.36 -23.06 17.36
CA PRO A 102 20.27 -23.12 18.82
C PRO A 102 19.52 -21.88 19.34
N THR A 103 18.50 -22.11 20.16
CA THR A 103 17.74 -21.05 20.85
C THR A 103 18.56 -20.53 22.03
N GLU A 104 18.92 -19.26 21.99
CA GLU A 104 19.50 -18.53 23.13
C GLU A 104 18.39 -17.70 23.79
N GLU A 105 18.28 -17.75 25.11
CA GLU A 105 17.28 -16.97 25.87
C GLU A 105 17.72 -15.50 25.94
N VAL A 106 17.06 -14.63 25.18
CA VAL A 106 17.26 -13.19 25.28
C VAL A 106 16.36 -12.65 26.39
N VAL A 107 16.98 -12.27 27.50
CA VAL A 107 16.30 -11.55 28.60
C VAL A 107 16.04 -10.12 28.14
N ILE A 108 14.77 -9.79 27.88
CA ILE A 108 14.32 -8.43 27.62
C ILE A 108 13.82 -7.88 28.96
N GLY A 109 14.57 -6.93 29.53
CA GLY A 109 14.20 -6.19 30.74
C GLY A 109 13.15 -5.13 30.49
#